data_AF-A0A3M4SE20-F1
#
_entry.id   AF-A0A3M4SE20-F1
#
_cell.length_a   1.000
_cell.length_b   1.000
_cell.length_c   1.000
_cell.angle_alpha   90.00
_cell.angle_beta   90.00
_cell.angle_gamma   90.00
#
_symmetry.space_group_name_H-M   'P 1'
#
loop_
_entity.id
_entity.type
_entity.pdbx_description
1 polymer ?
#
loop_
_entity_poly.entity_id
_entity_poly.type
_entity_poly.pdbx_seq_one_letter_code
_entity_poly.pdbx_strand_id
1 'polypeptide(L)'
;MVIFDDVVNAIDDDHRDGIWRTFFEDGLLTGKQVILTSHAEEFLHRIQQELGSQRAASIKRYKFLPHLGENELRVDSDPPTKNYVLLAQQALAADEKREALRQARPALESLTDRLWAWLGRRSDGRLDIKLAGPRSPWELNNKCTKLRSAVDRIAAQHGGAPQAVAALAALLRVSGASIEWGYLNSGVHDAQRDHEFDRSTVRSVVESVVALDAALDILQNR
;
A
#
# COMPACT_ATOMS: atom_id res chain seq x y z
N MET A 1 -1.79 -13.98 24.33
CA MET A 1 -0.89 -12.85 24.01
C MET A 1 0.41 -13.43 23.48
N VAL A 2 0.96 -12.85 22.42
CA VAL A 2 2.27 -13.22 21.85
C VAL A 2 3.14 -11.97 21.82
N ILE A 3 4.38 -12.06 22.29
CA ILE A 3 5.33 -10.95 22.29
C ILE A 3 6.53 -11.37 21.45
N PHE A 4 6.85 -10.55 20.45
CA PHE A 4 8.05 -10.69 19.65
C PHE A 4 9.01 -9.57 20.03
N ASP A 5 10.09 -9.93 20.71
CA ASP A 5 11.11 -8.96 21.13
C ASP A 5 12.20 -8.86 20.07
N ASP A 6 12.40 -7.65 19.57
CA ASP A 6 13.40 -7.25 18.58
C ASP A 6 13.55 -8.20 17.39
N VAL A 7 12.48 -8.31 16.61
CA VAL A 7 12.36 -9.22 15.44
C VAL A 7 13.42 -9.03 14.34
N VAL A 8 14.23 -7.98 14.42
CA VAL A 8 15.31 -7.71 13.45
C VAL A 8 16.70 -7.95 14.03
N ASN A 9 16.85 -8.15 15.34
CA ASN A 9 18.16 -8.37 15.97
C ASN A 9 18.78 -9.73 15.62
N ALA A 10 18.03 -10.58 14.95
CA ALA A 10 18.54 -11.70 14.21
C ALA A 10 18.04 -11.56 12.76
N ILE A 11 18.94 -11.75 11.78
CA ILE A 11 18.64 -12.29 10.44
C ILE A 11 18.54 -11.31 9.21
N ASP A 12 19.37 -11.64 8.20
CA ASP A 12 19.12 -11.81 6.74
C ASP A 12 17.65 -11.95 6.26
N ASP A 13 17.41 -11.70 4.97
CA ASP A 13 16.07 -11.54 4.37
C ASP A 13 15.14 -12.76 4.53
N ASP A 14 15.68 -13.98 4.61
CA ASP A 14 14.91 -15.23 4.73
C ASP A 14 14.09 -15.34 6.03
N HIS A 15 14.61 -14.90 7.19
CA HIS A 15 13.80 -15.00 8.41
C HIS A 15 12.84 -13.82 8.56
N ARG A 16 13.08 -12.69 7.89
CA ARG A 16 12.06 -11.64 7.78
C ARG A 16 10.82 -12.23 7.11
N ASP A 17 11.01 -12.97 6.03
CA ASP A 17 9.94 -13.67 5.33
C ASP A 17 9.29 -14.78 6.19
N GLY A 18 10.05 -15.50 7.02
CA GLY A 18 9.51 -16.49 7.97
C GLY A 18 8.60 -15.89 9.05
N ILE A 19 9.00 -14.75 9.61
CA ILE A 19 8.16 -13.97 10.54
C ILE A 19 6.90 -13.50 9.81
N TRP A 20 7.03 -12.96 8.59
CA TRP A 20 5.90 -12.59 7.71
C TRP A 20 4.88 -13.73 7.57
N ARG A 21 5.29 -14.94 7.18
CA ARG A 21 4.35 -16.07 7.02
C ARG A 21 3.60 -16.40 8.32
N THR A 22 4.32 -16.38 9.44
CA THR A 22 3.75 -16.66 10.76
C THR A 22 2.68 -15.64 11.15
N PHE A 23 2.90 -14.36 10.79
CA PHE A 23 1.94 -13.30 11.09
C PHE A 23 0.70 -13.33 10.19
N PHE A 24 0.85 -13.71 8.91
CA PHE A 24 -0.17 -13.38 7.89
C PHE A 24 -0.68 -14.54 7.05
N GLU A 25 0.05 -15.64 6.89
CA GLU A 25 -0.36 -16.73 5.99
C GLU A 25 -1.05 -17.89 6.73
N ASP A 26 -0.58 -18.28 7.91
CA ASP A 26 -1.02 -19.55 8.54
C ASP A 26 -2.16 -19.40 9.56
N GLY A 27 -2.69 -18.18 9.76
CA GLY A 27 -3.77 -17.92 10.73
C GLY A 27 -3.40 -18.20 12.19
N LEU A 28 -2.15 -18.51 12.48
CA LEU A 28 -1.62 -18.94 13.79
C LEU A 28 -1.87 -17.92 14.91
N LEU A 29 -1.98 -16.64 14.55
CA LEU A 29 -2.17 -15.53 15.49
C LEU A 29 -3.63 -15.04 15.57
N THR A 30 -4.58 -15.72 14.91
CA THR A 30 -5.99 -15.35 14.94
C THR A 30 -6.52 -15.34 16.38
N GLY A 31 -7.16 -14.24 16.78
CA GLY A 31 -7.70 -14.06 18.14
C GLY A 31 -6.65 -13.81 19.23
N LYS A 32 -5.38 -13.61 18.88
CA LYS A 32 -4.31 -13.30 19.84
C LYS A 32 -3.94 -11.82 19.75
N GLN A 33 -3.76 -11.17 20.89
CA GLN A 33 -3.05 -9.89 20.96
C GLN A 33 -1.56 -10.14 20.68
N VAL A 34 -1.00 -9.37 19.75
CA VAL A 34 0.42 -9.43 19.39
C VAL A 34 1.10 -8.12 19.74
N ILE A 35 2.23 -8.21 20.44
CA ILE A 35 3.11 -7.08 20.75
C ILE A 35 4.42 -7.31 20.00
N LEU A 36 4.86 -6.31 19.27
CA LEU A 36 6.06 -6.35 18.43
C LEU A 36 6.97 -5.20 18.83
N THR A 37 8.22 -5.51 19.17
CA THR A 37 9.28 -4.50 19.30
C THR A 37 10.27 -4.68 18.15
N SER A 38 10.75 -3.57 17.61
CA SER A 38 11.76 -3.56 16.55
C SER A 38 12.44 -2.20 16.49
N HIS A 39 13.74 -2.20 16.21
CA HIS A 39 14.51 -0.99 15.90
C HIS A 39 14.48 -0.65 14.40
N ALA A 40 14.01 -1.56 13.54
CA ALA A 40 13.99 -1.39 12.09
C ALA A 40 12.71 -0.70 11.63
N GLU A 41 12.80 0.61 11.41
CA GLU A 41 11.65 1.43 11.06
C GLU A 41 11.01 1.05 9.70
N GLU A 42 11.81 0.61 8.73
CA GLU A 42 11.33 0.12 7.42
C GLU A 42 10.55 -1.20 7.53
N PHE A 43 10.93 -2.06 8.48
CA PHE A 43 10.21 -3.32 8.71
C PHE A 43 8.80 -3.05 9.26
N LEU A 44 8.68 -2.15 10.24
CA LEU A 44 7.40 -1.72 10.81
C LEU A 44 6.51 -1.04 9.76
N HIS A 45 7.11 -0.26 8.87
CA HIS A 45 6.42 0.34 7.73
C HIS A 45 5.83 -0.73 6.82
N ARG A 46 6.63 -1.71 6.40
CA ARG A 46 6.18 -2.83 5.57
C ARG A 46 5.03 -3.59 6.22
N ILE A 47 5.10 -3.85 7.54
CA ILE A 47 4.00 -4.49 8.30
C ILE A 47 2.69 -3.72 8.17
N GLN A 48 2.70 -2.42 8.40
CA GLN A 48 1.49 -1.60 8.29
C GLN A 48 0.94 -1.56 6.87
N GLN A 49 1.82 -1.61 5.87
CA GLN A 49 1.41 -1.54 4.47
C GLN A 49 0.75 -2.85 3.99
N GLU A 50 1.28 -4.02 4.36
CA GLU A 50 0.68 -5.31 3.96
C GLU A 50 -0.57 -5.67 4.77
N LEU A 51 -0.70 -5.16 5.99
CA LEU A 51 -1.88 -5.38 6.82
C LEU A 51 -3.17 -4.79 6.22
N GLY A 52 -3.03 -3.88 5.26
CA GLY A 52 -4.13 -3.08 4.74
C GLY A 52 -4.48 -1.93 5.68
N SER A 53 -5.09 -0.90 5.12
CA SER A 53 -5.47 0.34 5.82
C SER A 53 -6.41 0.08 7.01
N GLN A 54 -7.35 -0.86 6.86
CA GLN A 54 -8.33 -1.21 7.88
C GLN A 54 -7.66 -1.74 9.15
N ARG A 55 -6.77 -2.72 9.02
CA ARG A 55 -6.06 -3.27 10.18
C ARG A 55 -4.99 -2.31 10.67
N ALA A 56 -4.28 -1.63 9.79
CA ALA A 56 -3.27 -0.64 10.16
C ALA A 56 -3.84 0.48 11.04
N ALA A 57 -5.08 0.94 10.78
CA ALA A 57 -5.76 1.94 11.59
C ALA A 57 -6.05 1.49 13.03
N SER A 58 -6.09 0.17 13.29
CA SER A 58 -6.32 -0.40 14.62
C SER A 58 -5.03 -0.65 15.43
N ILE A 59 -3.86 -0.46 14.82
CA ILE A 59 -2.57 -0.70 15.48
C ILE A 59 -2.25 0.47 16.39
N LYS A 60 -1.98 0.16 17.66
CA LYS A 60 -1.40 1.13 18.58
C LYS A 60 0.12 1.11 18.48
N ARG A 61 0.73 2.26 18.16
CA ARG A 61 2.18 2.40 18.01
C ARG A 61 2.76 3.25 19.13
N TYR A 62 3.95 2.87 19.56
CA TYR A 62 4.77 3.63 20.49
C TYR A 62 6.15 3.78 19.88
N LYS A 63 6.72 4.99 19.89
CA LYS A 63 8.08 5.27 19.43
C LYS A 63 8.90 5.74 20.62
N PHE A 64 9.93 4.98 20.97
CA PHE A 64 10.93 5.42 21.93
C PHE A 64 11.83 6.46 21.27
N LEU A 65 11.98 7.60 21.93
CA LEU A 65 12.79 8.72 21.45
C LEU A 65 14.18 8.68 22.07
N PRO A 66 15.21 9.20 21.38
CA PRO A 66 16.55 9.33 21.95
C PRO A 66 16.54 10.14 23.26
N HIS A 67 17.34 9.70 24.22
CA HIS A 67 17.63 10.51 25.39
C HIS A 67 18.47 11.74 24.97
N LEU A 68 18.25 12.87 25.64
CA LEU A 68 19.02 14.10 25.42
C LEU A 68 19.99 14.38 26.58
N GLY A 69 20.38 13.33 27.31
CA GLY A 69 21.18 13.42 28.54
C GLY A 69 20.36 13.24 29.81
N GLU A 70 19.05 13.08 29.67
CA GLU A 70 18.12 12.70 30.73
C GLU A 70 18.12 11.18 30.93
N ASN A 71 17.84 10.74 32.17
CA ASN A 71 17.69 9.32 32.50
C ASN A 71 16.25 8.80 32.37
N GLU A 72 15.32 9.65 31.91
CA GLU A 72 13.91 9.32 31.75
C GLU A 72 13.60 8.77 30.35
N LEU A 73 12.69 7.79 30.29
CA LEU A 73 12.21 7.22 29.04
C LEU A 73 11.29 8.21 28.33
N ARG A 74 11.69 8.64 27.13
CA ARG A 74 10.88 9.49 26.25
C ARG A 74 10.11 8.62 25.28
N VAL A 75 8.78 8.68 25.34
CA VAL A 75 7.88 7.88 24.51
C VAL A 75 6.93 8.80 23.75
N ASP A 76 6.95 8.69 22.43
CA ASP A 76 5.87 9.19 21.58
C ASP A 76 4.79 8.10 21.47
N SER A 77 3.60 8.41 22.00
CA SER A 77 2.46 7.48 22.09
C SER A 77 1.46 7.61 20.93
N ASP A 78 1.67 8.57 20.03
CA ASP A 78 0.86 8.75 18.82
C ASP A 78 1.72 9.09 17.59
N PRO A 79 2.73 8.25 17.27
CA PRO A 79 3.54 8.48 16.09
C PRO A 79 2.70 8.29 14.82
N PRO A 80 2.96 9.06 13.75
CA PRO A 80 2.16 9.02 12.53
C PRO A 80 2.12 7.62 11.92
N THR A 81 0.97 7.30 11.32
CA THR A 81 0.82 6.08 10.51
C THR A 81 1.80 6.12 9.34
N LYS A 82 2.23 4.94 8.92
CA LYS A 82 3.07 4.79 7.73
C LYS A 82 2.34 4.14 6.57
N ASN A 83 1.08 3.73 6.75
CA ASN A 83 0.32 3.13 5.67
C ASN A 83 -0.03 4.20 4.62
N TYR A 84 0.41 4.01 3.39
CA TYR A 84 0.25 5.02 2.32
C TYR A 84 -1.21 5.30 1.97
N VAL A 85 -2.10 4.32 2.12
CA VAL A 85 -3.54 4.49 1.89
C VAL A 85 -4.14 5.42 2.95
N LEU A 86 -3.81 5.19 4.23
CA LEU A 86 -4.26 6.06 5.33
C LEU A 86 -3.70 7.49 5.18
N LEU A 87 -2.42 7.63 4.82
CA LEU A 87 -1.81 8.93 4.56
C LEU A 87 -2.51 9.67 3.41
N ALA A 88 -2.84 8.97 2.31
CA ALA A 88 -3.57 9.55 1.19
C ALA A 88 -4.99 10.00 1.58
N GLN A 89 -5.69 9.23 2.41
CA GLN A 89 -7.01 9.60 2.94
C GLN A 89 -6.94 10.83 3.85
N GLN A 90 -5.96 10.89 4.75
CA GLN A 90 -5.74 12.03 5.65
C GLN A 90 -5.44 13.31 4.88
N ALA A 91 -4.56 13.23 3.88
CA ALA A 91 -4.23 14.36 3.03
C ALA A 91 -5.42 14.85 2.20
N LEU A 92 -6.24 13.94 1.66
CA LEU A 92 -7.48 14.31 0.96
C LEU A 92 -8.48 15.00 1.89
N ALA A 93 -8.60 14.53 3.14
CA ALA A 93 -9.46 15.13 4.15
C ALA A 93 -8.98 16.54 4.56
N ALA A 94 -7.66 16.74 4.59
CA ALA A 94 -7.02 18.05 4.82
C ALA A 94 -7.02 18.98 3.60
N ASP A 95 -7.62 18.57 2.49
CA ASP A 95 -7.64 19.27 1.19
C ASP A 95 -6.24 19.47 0.55
N GLU A 96 -5.25 18.66 0.96
CA GLU A 96 -3.90 18.67 0.43
C GLU A 96 -3.79 17.81 -0.84
N LYS A 97 -4.38 18.27 -1.95
CA LYS A 97 -4.49 17.51 -3.21
C LYS A 97 -3.17 16.88 -3.70
N ARG A 98 -2.07 17.64 -3.64
CA ARG A 98 -0.74 17.19 -4.07
C ARG A 98 -0.18 16.12 -3.13
N GLU A 99 -0.40 16.27 -1.82
CA GLU A 99 0.03 15.26 -0.85
C GLU A 99 -0.79 13.98 -1.00
N ALA A 100 -2.11 14.09 -1.18
CA ALA A 100 -2.96 12.95 -1.43
C ALA A 100 -2.48 12.12 -2.63
N LEU A 101 -2.11 12.76 -3.75
CA LEU A 101 -1.52 12.06 -4.90
C LEU A 101 -0.12 11.51 -4.62
N ARG A 102 0.70 12.23 -3.85
CA ARG A 102 2.08 11.81 -3.49
C ARG A 102 2.07 10.52 -2.69
N GLN A 103 1.09 10.36 -1.79
CA GLN A 103 0.88 9.15 -0.99
C GLN A 103 0.11 8.08 -1.77
N ALA A 104 -0.84 8.47 -2.64
CA ALA A 104 -1.58 7.52 -3.48
C ALA A 104 -0.69 6.76 -4.47
N ARG A 105 0.40 7.37 -4.95
CA ARG A 105 1.36 6.70 -5.84
C ARG A 105 2.00 5.45 -5.20
N PRO A 106 2.77 5.54 -4.11
CA PRO A 106 3.38 4.36 -3.48
C PRO A 106 2.33 3.39 -2.93
N ALA A 107 1.16 3.88 -2.51
CA ALA A 107 0.02 3.01 -2.22
C ALA A 107 -0.36 2.16 -3.43
N LEU A 108 -0.58 2.78 -4.59
CA LEU A 108 -0.97 2.07 -5.80
C LEU A 108 0.12 1.14 -6.32
N GLU A 109 1.41 1.53 -6.23
CA GLU A 109 2.55 0.66 -6.54
C GLU A 109 2.50 -0.62 -5.68
N SER A 110 2.41 -0.45 -4.34
CA SER A 110 2.32 -1.56 -3.38
C SER A 110 1.10 -2.46 -3.61
N LEU A 111 -0.09 -1.87 -3.78
CA LEU A 111 -1.32 -2.64 -4.00
C LEU A 111 -1.29 -3.40 -5.33
N THR A 112 -0.76 -2.80 -6.39
CA THR A 112 -0.65 -3.47 -7.69
C THR A 112 0.39 -4.60 -7.67
N ASP A 113 1.48 -4.47 -6.91
CA ASP A 113 2.43 -5.57 -6.69
C ASP A 113 1.79 -6.72 -5.91
N ARG A 114 1.08 -6.43 -4.82
CA ARG A 114 0.35 -7.43 -4.02
C ARG A 114 -0.70 -8.17 -4.87
N LEU A 115 -1.45 -7.43 -5.70
CA LEU A 115 -2.44 -8.01 -6.61
C LEU A 115 -1.79 -8.90 -7.68
N TRP A 116 -0.65 -8.46 -8.22
CA TRP A 116 0.08 -9.26 -9.21
C TRP A 116 0.65 -10.53 -8.60
N ALA A 117 1.26 -10.46 -7.42
CA ALA A 117 1.75 -11.63 -6.70
C ALA A 117 0.62 -12.61 -6.36
N TRP A 118 -0.55 -12.11 -5.98
CA TRP A 118 -1.75 -12.93 -5.78
C TRP A 118 -2.20 -13.62 -7.08
N LEU A 119 -2.21 -12.90 -8.21
CA LEU A 119 -2.59 -13.41 -9.52
C LEU A 119 -1.62 -14.50 -10.01
N GLY A 120 -0.31 -14.30 -9.81
CA GLY A 120 0.73 -15.26 -10.19
C GLY A 120 0.67 -16.57 -9.41
N ARG A 121 0.16 -16.56 -8.17
CA ARG A 121 -0.08 -17.77 -7.39
C ARG A 121 -1.28 -18.60 -7.89
N ARG A 122 -2.17 -18.02 -8.70
CA ARG A 122 -3.48 -18.61 -9.08
C ARG A 122 -3.68 -18.78 -10.58
N SER A 123 -2.81 -18.20 -11.41
CA SER A 123 -2.89 -18.23 -12.87
C SER A 123 -1.49 -18.10 -13.48
N ASP A 124 -1.37 -18.08 -14.82
CA ASP A 124 -0.08 -17.96 -15.54
C ASP A 124 0.72 -16.68 -15.19
N GLY A 125 0.15 -15.70 -14.46
CA GLY A 125 0.90 -14.61 -13.80
C GLY A 125 1.67 -13.64 -14.72
N ARG A 126 1.85 -13.97 -16.00
CA ARG A 126 2.57 -13.19 -17.00
C ARG A 126 1.69 -12.06 -17.49
N LEU A 127 2.23 -10.85 -17.45
CA LEU A 127 1.61 -9.65 -17.99
C LEU A 127 2.53 -9.03 -19.03
N ASP A 128 2.03 -8.86 -20.25
CA ASP A 128 2.71 -8.08 -21.28
C ASP A 128 2.50 -6.58 -21.04
N ILE A 129 3.49 -5.96 -20.39
CA ILE A 129 3.53 -4.51 -20.15
C ILE A 129 4.37 -3.85 -21.25
N LYS A 130 3.71 -3.02 -22.06
CA LYS A 130 4.39 -2.22 -23.09
C LYS A 130 5.05 -0.99 -22.45
N LEU A 131 6.33 -0.80 -22.71
CA LEU A 131 7.05 0.43 -22.35
C LEU A 131 6.94 1.43 -23.51
N ALA A 132 6.73 2.71 -23.20
CA ALA A 132 6.66 3.77 -24.20
C ALA A 132 8.03 4.10 -24.81
N GLY A 133 9.12 3.68 -24.15
CA GLY A 133 10.48 3.82 -24.63
C GLY A 133 11.50 3.12 -23.72
N PRO A 134 12.77 3.02 -24.15
CA PRO A 134 13.81 2.27 -23.43
C PRO A 134 14.14 2.79 -22.03
N ARG A 135 13.79 4.05 -21.73
CA ARG A 135 14.00 4.71 -20.43
C ARG A 135 12.72 5.25 -19.80
N SER A 136 11.56 4.91 -20.38
CA SER A 136 10.29 5.36 -19.81
C SER A 136 10.11 4.69 -18.44
N PRO A 137 9.77 5.45 -17.39
CA PRO A 137 9.36 4.85 -16.14
C PRO A 137 8.17 3.92 -16.40
N TRP A 138 8.00 2.93 -15.53
CA TRP A 138 6.84 2.05 -15.59
C TRP A 138 5.58 2.92 -15.49
N GLU A 139 4.81 2.98 -16.58
CA GLU A 139 3.55 3.71 -16.59
C GLU A 139 2.57 2.97 -15.67
N LEU A 140 2.36 3.51 -14.47
CA LEU A 140 1.50 2.93 -13.44
C LEU A 140 0.07 2.72 -13.98
N ASN A 141 -0.38 3.61 -14.87
CA ASN A 141 -1.61 3.46 -15.64
C ASN A 141 -1.66 2.16 -16.48
N ASN A 142 -0.57 1.83 -17.19
CA ASN A 142 -0.50 0.62 -18.01
C ASN A 142 -0.52 -0.63 -17.11
N LYS A 143 0.23 -0.61 -16.00
CA LYS A 143 0.21 -1.69 -15.00
C LYS A 143 -1.21 -1.94 -14.47
N CYS A 144 -1.92 -0.87 -14.09
CA CYS A 144 -3.32 -0.94 -13.66
C CYS A 144 -4.23 -1.52 -14.75
N THR A 145 -4.07 -1.09 -16.00
CA THR A 145 -4.86 -1.57 -17.15
C THR A 145 -4.67 -3.07 -17.40
N LYS A 146 -3.43 -3.55 -17.34
CA LYS A 146 -3.09 -4.96 -17.53
C LYS A 146 -3.57 -5.83 -16.38
N LEU A 147 -3.36 -5.38 -15.15
CA LEU A 147 -3.87 -6.07 -13.97
C LEU A 147 -5.39 -6.16 -13.98
N ARG A 148 -6.11 -5.07 -14.28
CA ARG A 148 -7.57 -5.09 -14.39
C ARG A 148 -8.03 -6.19 -15.35
N SER A 149 -7.46 -6.21 -16.56
CA SER A 149 -7.84 -7.17 -17.60
C SER A 149 -7.47 -8.61 -17.24
N ALA A 150 -6.38 -8.82 -16.49
CA ALA A 150 -5.98 -10.15 -16.07
C ALA A 150 -6.82 -10.69 -14.91
N VAL A 151 -7.12 -9.85 -13.92
CA VAL A 151 -7.96 -10.21 -12.78
C VAL A 151 -9.41 -10.43 -13.21
N ASP A 152 -9.92 -9.64 -14.16
CA ASP A 152 -11.28 -9.77 -14.71
C ASP A 152 -11.55 -11.17 -15.28
N ARG A 153 -10.56 -11.77 -15.95
CA ARG A 153 -10.66 -13.13 -16.51
C ARG A 153 -10.93 -14.21 -15.46
N ILE A 154 -10.49 -14.00 -14.22
CA ILE A 154 -10.68 -14.95 -13.11
C ILE A 154 -11.62 -14.39 -12.03
N ALA A 155 -12.25 -13.24 -12.26
CA ALA A 155 -12.97 -12.51 -11.22
C ALA A 155 -14.16 -13.30 -10.67
N ALA A 156 -14.88 -14.03 -11.54
CA ALA A 156 -16.02 -14.84 -11.13
C ALA A 156 -15.67 -15.98 -10.16
N GLN A 157 -14.38 -16.34 -10.03
CA GLN A 157 -13.92 -17.47 -9.23
C GLN A 157 -13.49 -17.06 -7.81
N HIS A 158 -13.34 -15.76 -7.53
CA HIS A 158 -12.77 -15.26 -6.27
C HIS A 158 -13.54 -14.07 -5.69
N GLY A 159 -13.96 -14.15 -4.43
CA GLY A 159 -14.90 -13.20 -3.79
C GLY A 159 -14.41 -11.75 -3.58
N GLY A 160 -13.17 -11.43 -3.91
CA GLY A 160 -12.60 -10.06 -3.87
C GLY A 160 -12.14 -9.54 -5.24
N ALA A 161 -12.07 -10.41 -6.25
CA ALA A 161 -11.55 -10.05 -7.57
C ALA A 161 -12.50 -9.11 -8.35
N PRO A 162 -13.84 -9.28 -8.32
CA PRO A 162 -14.76 -8.32 -8.93
C PRO A 162 -14.61 -6.90 -8.36
N GLN A 163 -14.39 -6.79 -7.04
CA GLN A 163 -14.18 -5.52 -6.35
C GLN A 163 -12.85 -4.88 -6.76
N ALA A 164 -11.77 -5.67 -6.86
CA ALA A 164 -10.48 -5.20 -7.35
C ALA A 164 -10.58 -4.68 -8.80
N VAL A 165 -11.32 -5.40 -9.67
CA VAL A 165 -11.58 -4.98 -11.05
C VAL A 165 -12.38 -3.68 -11.09
N ALA A 166 -13.42 -3.55 -10.25
CA ALA A 166 -14.22 -2.34 -10.16
C ALA A 166 -13.40 -1.13 -9.68
N ALA A 167 -12.53 -1.32 -8.68
CA ALA A 167 -11.63 -0.28 -8.18
C ALA A 167 -10.64 0.18 -9.27
N LEU A 168 -10.01 -0.75 -9.98
CA LEU A 168 -9.12 -0.43 -11.10
C LEU A 168 -9.88 0.23 -12.27
N ALA A 169 -11.11 -0.20 -12.54
CA ALA A 169 -11.94 0.42 -13.58
C ALA A 169 -12.33 1.85 -13.22
N ALA A 170 -12.67 2.13 -11.96
CA ALA A 170 -12.96 3.47 -11.48
C ALA A 170 -11.72 4.38 -11.60
N LEU A 171 -10.55 3.89 -11.20
CA LEU A 171 -9.28 4.60 -11.33
C LEU A 171 -8.95 4.94 -12.80
N LEU A 172 -9.15 3.98 -13.70
CA LEU A 172 -8.85 4.12 -15.13
C LEU A 172 -9.89 4.93 -15.91
N ARG A 173 -11.02 5.33 -15.30
CA ARG A 173 -11.93 6.34 -15.89
C ARG A 173 -11.33 7.73 -15.89
N VAL A 174 -10.40 8.02 -14.97
CA VAL A 174 -9.59 9.23 -15.04
C VAL A 174 -8.74 9.16 -16.30
N SER A 175 -8.85 10.17 -17.15
CA SER A 175 -8.12 10.23 -18.42
C SER A 175 -6.63 10.00 -18.20
N GLY A 176 -6.02 9.03 -18.87
CA GLY A 176 -4.59 8.76 -18.77
C GLY A 176 -3.70 9.95 -19.21
N ALA A 177 -4.28 10.94 -19.91
CA ALA A 177 -3.62 12.19 -20.27
C ALA A 177 -3.79 13.30 -19.21
N SER A 178 -4.46 13.02 -18.07
CA SER A 178 -4.64 13.99 -17.00
C SER A 178 -3.32 14.29 -16.29
N ILE A 179 -3.22 15.48 -15.72
CA ILE A 179 -2.05 15.91 -14.95
C ILE A 179 -1.84 15.03 -13.70
N GLU A 180 -2.91 14.48 -13.13
CA GLU A 180 -2.87 13.57 -11.99
C GLU A 180 -2.20 12.24 -12.38
N TRP A 181 -2.57 11.65 -13.52
CA TRP A 181 -1.87 10.47 -14.03
C TRP A 181 -0.43 10.79 -14.42
N GLY A 182 -0.18 11.97 -15.00
CA GLY A 182 1.17 12.45 -15.25
C GLY A 182 2.02 12.49 -13.98
N TYR A 183 1.45 12.96 -12.87
CA TYR A 183 2.10 13.00 -11.55
C TYR A 183 2.29 11.59 -10.96
N LEU A 184 1.27 10.73 -11.03
CA LEU A 184 1.35 9.33 -10.57
C LEU A 184 2.42 8.53 -11.33
N ASN A 185 2.52 8.69 -12.65
CA ASN A 185 3.50 7.98 -13.48
C ASN A 185 4.93 8.54 -13.34
N SER A 186 5.08 9.87 -13.43
CA SER A 186 6.41 10.53 -13.52
C SER A 186 7.07 10.78 -12.17
N GLY A 187 6.28 10.88 -11.10
CA GLY A 187 6.77 11.02 -9.72
C GLY A 187 6.93 12.46 -9.30
N VAL A 188 7.48 12.65 -8.10
CA VAL A 188 7.52 13.94 -7.38
C VAL A 188 8.62 14.87 -7.92
N HIS A 189 8.78 14.97 -9.24
CA HIS A 189 9.67 15.95 -9.82
C HIS A 189 9.04 17.35 -9.68
N ASP A 190 9.77 18.23 -9.00
CA ASP A 190 9.38 19.58 -8.57
C ASP A 190 9.04 20.54 -9.73
N ALA A 191 9.16 20.09 -10.99
CA ALA A 191 8.90 20.85 -12.21
C ALA A 191 7.40 21.04 -12.54
N GLN A 192 6.49 20.41 -11.79
CA GLN A 192 5.03 20.52 -12.00
C GLN A 192 4.36 21.50 -11.02
N ARG A 193 5.01 22.60 -10.63
CA ARG A 193 4.45 23.56 -9.65
C ARG A 193 3.25 24.36 -10.17
N ASP A 194 3.12 24.56 -11.47
CA ASP A 194 2.13 25.49 -12.05
C ASP A 194 0.76 24.88 -12.36
N HIS A 195 0.56 23.58 -12.10
CA HIS A 195 -0.72 22.93 -12.35
C HIS A 195 -1.48 22.68 -11.04
N GLU A 196 -2.70 23.20 -10.98
CA GLU A 196 -3.65 22.89 -9.91
C GLU A 196 -4.38 21.58 -10.23
N PHE A 197 -4.31 20.63 -9.29
CA PHE A 197 -5.03 19.37 -9.41
C PHE A 197 -6.53 19.56 -9.17
N ASP A 198 -7.34 18.81 -9.92
CA ASP A 198 -8.78 18.79 -9.69
C ASP A 198 -9.14 17.92 -8.48
N ARG A 199 -9.86 18.50 -7.51
CA ARG A 199 -10.21 17.81 -6.26
C ARG A 199 -11.07 16.58 -6.51
N SER A 200 -11.98 16.64 -7.48
CA SER A 200 -12.88 15.51 -7.78
C SER A 200 -12.12 14.33 -8.38
N THR A 201 -11.11 14.62 -9.20
CA THR A 201 -10.20 13.65 -9.78
C THR A 201 -9.29 13.04 -8.72
N VAL A 202 -8.68 13.86 -7.86
CA VAL A 202 -7.85 13.37 -6.74
C VAL A 202 -8.66 12.50 -5.78
N ARG A 203 -9.90 12.89 -5.46
CA ARG A 203 -10.82 12.07 -4.67
C ARG A 203 -11.06 10.71 -5.32
N SER A 204 -11.37 10.70 -6.62
CA SER A 204 -11.61 9.45 -7.36
C SER A 204 -10.39 8.52 -7.34
N VAL A 205 -9.18 9.07 -7.41
CA VAL A 205 -7.93 8.29 -7.28
C VAL A 205 -7.83 7.67 -5.88
N VAL A 206 -7.95 8.48 -4.82
CA VAL A 206 -7.82 8.01 -3.43
C VAL A 206 -8.90 6.97 -3.09
N GLU A 207 -10.16 7.22 -3.46
CA GLU A 207 -11.26 6.29 -3.23
C GLU A 207 -11.03 4.95 -3.97
N SER A 208 -10.47 5.00 -5.18
CA SER A 208 -10.13 3.77 -5.92
C SER A 208 -8.98 3.00 -5.28
N VAL A 209 -7.97 3.69 -4.74
CA VAL A 209 -6.87 3.08 -3.97
C VAL A 209 -7.40 2.40 -2.71
N VAL A 210 -8.29 3.05 -1.96
CA VAL A 210 -8.93 2.51 -0.76
C VAL A 210 -9.78 1.28 -1.10
N ALA A 211 -10.58 1.35 -2.18
CA ALA A 211 -11.40 0.23 -2.62
C ALA A 211 -10.54 -0.97 -3.06
N LEU A 212 -9.40 -0.72 -3.70
CA LEU A 212 -8.46 -1.77 -4.09
C LEU A 212 -7.80 -2.44 -2.88
N ASP A 213 -7.40 -1.66 -1.87
CA ASP A 213 -6.86 -2.18 -0.61
C ASP A 213 -7.87 -3.09 0.11
N ALA A 214 -9.12 -2.63 0.24
CA ALA A 214 -10.18 -3.45 0.82
C ALA A 214 -10.47 -4.73 0.01
N ALA A 215 -10.40 -4.67 -1.32
CA ALA A 215 -10.56 -5.84 -2.17
C ALA A 215 -9.43 -6.86 -1.96
N LEU A 216 -8.19 -6.39 -1.80
CA LEU A 216 -7.03 -7.24 -1.50
C LEU A 216 -7.15 -7.92 -0.14
N ASP A 217 -7.67 -7.24 0.88
CA ASP A 217 -7.96 -7.87 2.17
C ASP A 217 -8.93 -9.05 2.01
N ILE A 218 -9.96 -8.92 1.17
CA ILE A 218 -10.89 -10.03 0.90
C ILE A 218 -10.20 -11.18 0.14
N LEU A 219 -9.28 -10.85 -0.77
CA LEU A 219 -8.51 -11.83 -1.56
C LEU A 219 -7.47 -12.60 -0.74
N GLN A 220 -6.91 -11.99 0.30
CA GLN A 220 -5.87 -12.56 1.16
C GLN A 220 -6.45 -13.36 2.33
N ASN A 221 -7.64 -13.01 2.82
CA ASN A 221 -8.30 -13.73 3.92
C ASN A 221 -9.05 -15.00 3.47
N ARG A 222 -8.64 -15.63 2.34
CA ARG A 222 -9.21 -16.88 1.79
C ARG A 222 -8.15 -17.83 1.25
#